data_AF-A0A256GCP2-F1
#
_entry.id   AF-A0A256GCP2-F1
#
_cell.length_a   1.000
_cell.length_b   1.000
_cell.length_c   1.000
_cell.angle_alpha   90.00
_cell.angle_beta   90.00
_cell.angle_gamma   90.00
#
_symmetry.space_group_name_H-M   'P 1'
#
loop_
_entity.id
_entity.type
_entity.pdbx_description
1 polymer ?
#
loop_
_entity_poly.entity_id
_entity_poly.type
_entity_poly.pdbx_seq_one_letter_code
_entity_poly.pdbx_strand_id
1 'polypeptide(L)'
;MEAYGLLPPAPLSAVAILIQIGASIMVITGFWRWIGALSLSAFTLAAALIAHPFWQVLPKDRNDEIMMFGGHMILIGCWLAVAWRSLRK
;
A
#
# COMPACT_ATOMS: atom_id res chain seq x y z
N MET A 1 5.35 14.12 -2.12
CA MET A 1 4.03 14.65 -2.53
C MET A 1 4.14 15.96 -3.31
N GLU A 2 5.18 16.77 -3.11
CA GLU A 2 5.46 17.93 -3.99
C GLU A 2 6.15 17.57 -5.33
N ALA A 3 6.80 16.41 -5.43
CA ALA A 3 7.56 16.02 -6.63
C ALA A 3 6.70 15.51 -7.82
N TYR A 4 5.39 15.30 -7.65
CA TYR A 4 4.54 14.58 -8.63
C TYR A 4 3.42 15.42 -9.26
N GLY A 5 3.39 16.75 -9.07
CA GLY A 5 2.45 17.63 -9.79
C GLY A 5 0.95 17.40 -9.48
N LEU A 6 0.62 16.66 -8.43
CA LEU A 6 -0.75 16.39 -8.02
C LEU A 6 -1.22 17.48 -7.05
N LEU A 7 -1.81 18.54 -7.60
CA LEU A 7 -2.68 19.44 -6.84
C LEU A 7 -4.14 18.97 -6.99
N PRO A 8 -4.89 18.80 -5.87
CA PRO A 8 -4.57 19.17 -4.49
C PRO A 8 -4.05 17.96 -3.68
N PRO A 9 -2.86 18.04 -3.05
CA PRO A 9 -2.24 16.91 -2.33
C PRO A 9 -2.95 16.58 -0.99
N ALA A 10 -3.75 17.50 -0.46
CA ALA A 10 -4.34 17.38 0.88
C ALA A 10 -5.41 16.28 1.03
N PRO A 11 -6.44 16.16 0.18
CA PRO A 11 -7.51 15.18 0.38
C PRO A 11 -7.04 13.72 0.19
N LEU A 12 -6.22 13.45 -0.83
CA LEU A 12 -5.67 12.10 -1.07
C LEU A 12 -4.75 11.65 0.07
N SER A 13 -3.91 12.56 0.58
CA SER A 13 -3.05 12.28 1.72
C SER A 13 -3.85 12.08 3.00
N ALA A 14 -4.91 12.86 3.22
CA ALA A 14 -5.81 12.68 4.36
C ALA A 14 -6.52 11.32 4.31
N VAL A 15 -6.98 10.88 3.13
CA VAL A 15 -7.56 9.55 2.95
C VAL A 15 -6.54 8.46 3.21
N ALA A 16 -5.31 8.60 2.71
CA ALA A 16 -4.23 7.65 2.97
C ALA A 16 -3.90 7.55 4.47
N ILE A 17 -3.83 8.68 5.16
CA ILE A 17 -3.59 8.75 6.62
C ILE A 17 -4.75 8.10 7.37
N LEU A 18 -6.00 8.39 7.01
CA LEU A 18 -7.19 7.78 7.62
C LEU A 18 -7.21 6.27 7.41
N ILE A 19 -6.84 5.79 6.21
CA ILE A 19 -6.73 4.36 5.93
C ILE A 19 -5.61 3.74 6.76
N GLN A 20 -4.43 4.36 6.83
CA GLN A 20 -3.32 3.83 7.63
C GLN A 20 -3.63 3.78 9.11
N ILE A 21 -4.20 4.84 9.68
CA ILE A 21 -4.56 4.90 11.10
C ILE A 21 -5.73 3.97 11.38
N GLY A 22 -6.80 4.00 10.57
CA GLY A 22 -7.97 3.15 10.75
C GLY A 22 -7.66 1.67 10.61
N ALA A 23 -6.90 1.28 9.58
CA ALA A 23 -6.50 -0.10 9.37
C ALA A 23 -5.52 -0.58 10.45
N SER A 24 -4.58 0.26 10.89
CA SER A 24 -3.66 -0.09 11.99
C SER A 24 -4.41 -0.29 13.30
N ILE A 25 -5.37 0.58 13.63
CA ILE A 25 -6.21 0.45 14.83
C ILE A 25 -7.04 -0.83 14.76
N MET A 26 -7.66 -1.16 13.61
CA MET A 26 -8.40 -2.42 13.42
C MET A 26 -7.51 -3.66 13.58
N VAL A 27 -6.28 -3.62 13.06
CA VAL A 27 -5.34 -4.75 13.20
C VAL A 27 -4.88 -4.92 14.65
N ILE A 28 -4.63 -3.83 15.38
CA ILE A 28 -4.17 -3.85 16.78
C ILE A 28 -5.30 -4.26 17.73
N THR A 29 -6.50 -3.68 17.57
CA THR A 29 -7.66 -3.95 18.46
C THR A 29 -8.27 -5.34 18.26
N GLY A 30 -7.90 -6.06 17.20
CA GLY A 30 -8.39 -7.41 16.94
C GLY A 30 -9.80 -7.45 16.33
N PHE A 31 -10.48 -6.31 16.25
CA PHE A 31 -11.82 -6.20 15.67
C PHE A 31 -11.70 -6.14 14.14
N TRP A 32 -12.14 -7.21 13.45
CA TRP A 32 -12.10 -7.31 11.98
C TRP A 32 -10.70 -7.16 11.36
N ARG A 33 -9.69 -7.76 12.01
CA ARG A 33 -8.29 -7.83 11.58
C ARG A 33 -8.08 -8.13 10.09
N TRP A 34 -8.91 -9.00 9.52
CA TRP A 34 -8.85 -9.38 8.12
C TRP A 34 -9.21 -8.23 7.16
N ILE A 35 -10.19 -7.38 7.51
CA ILE A 35 -10.56 -6.18 6.72
C ILE A 35 -9.48 -5.12 6.82
N GLY A 36 -8.92 -4.90 8.01
CA GLY A 36 -7.81 -3.97 8.18
C GLY A 36 -6.59 -4.37 7.34
N ALA A 37 -6.20 -5.64 7.39
CA ALA A 37 -5.08 -6.16 6.61
C ALA A 37 -5.34 -6.15 5.09
N LEU A 38 -6.57 -6.46 4.63
CA LEU A 38 -6.94 -6.34 3.21
C LEU A 38 -6.93 -4.88 2.74
N SER A 39 -7.44 -3.96 3.55
CA SER A 39 -7.46 -2.52 3.22
C SER A 39 -6.04 -1.97 3.10
N LEU A 40 -5.14 -2.38 4.00
CA LEU A 40 -3.74 -1.97 3.96
C LEU A 40 -3.00 -2.56 2.75
N SER A 41 -3.28 -3.82 2.42
CA SER A 41 -2.74 -4.51 1.24
C SER A 41 -3.20 -3.83 -0.06
N ALA A 42 -4.50 -3.56 -0.20
CA ALA A 42 -5.07 -2.85 -1.35
C ALA A 42 -4.54 -1.42 -1.49
N PHE A 43 -4.41 -0.69 -0.38
CA PHE A 43 -3.81 0.64 -0.37
C PHE A 43 -2.33 0.60 -0.82
N THR A 44 -1.56 -0.33 -0.28
CA THR A 44 -0.14 -0.48 -0.62
C THR A 44 0.03 -0.84 -2.10
N LEU A 45 -0.87 -1.65 -2.66
CA LEU A 45 -0.87 -1.97 -4.09
C LEU A 45 -1.15 -0.73 -4.94
N ALA A 46 -2.20 0.02 -4.61
CA ALA A 46 -2.54 1.24 -5.33
C ALA A 46 -1.40 2.27 -5.24
N ALA A 47 -0.80 2.44 -4.07
CA ALA A 47 0.33 3.34 -3.86
C ALA A 47 1.55 2.90 -4.68
N ALA A 48 1.88 1.61 -4.70
CA ALA A 48 3.01 1.09 -5.46
C ALA A 48 2.81 1.26 -6.98
N LEU A 49 1.60 1.04 -7.49
CA LEU A 49 1.27 1.24 -8.91
C LEU A 49 1.38 2.71 -9.34
N ILE A 50 1.01 3.64 -8.45
CA ILE A 50 1.07 5.09 -8.71
C ILE A 50 2.49 5.63 -8.55
N ALA A 51 3.21 5.19 -7.52
CA ALA A 51 4.54 5.69 -7.18
C ALA A 51 5.65 5.12 -8.06
N HIS A 52 5.49 3.88 -8.54
CA HIS A 52 6.52 3.18 -9.32
C HIS A 52 5.98 2.70 -10.67
N PRO A 53 5.68 3.60 -11.63
CA PRO A 53 5.19 3.24 -12.94
C PRO A 53 6.33 2.71 -13.82
N PHE A 54 6.89 1.54 -13.48
CA PHE A 54 8.04 0.94 -14.18
C PHE A 54 7.80 0.73 -15.69
N TRP A 55 6.54 0.63 -16.11
CA TRP A 55 6.07 0.54 -17.49
C TRP A 55 6.29 1.81 -18.34
N GLN A 56 6.49 2.98 -17.72
CA GLN A 56 6.67 4.25 -18.44
C GLN A 56 8.10 4.82 -18.36
N VAL A 57 9.02 4.14 -17.66
CA VAL A 57 10.38 4.65 -17.39
C VAL A 57 11.41 4.14 -18.39
N LEU A 58 12.43 4.95 -18.67
CA LEU A 58 13.54 4.60 -19.56
C LEU A 58 14.25 3.33 -19.08
N PRO A 59 14.83 2.53 -20.00
CA PRO A 59 15.43 1.23 -19.67
C PRO A 59 16.51 1.27 -18.59
N LYS A 60 17.20 2.40 -18.41
CA LYS A 60 18.27 2.55 -17.41
C LYS A 60 17.74 2.59 -15.97
N ASP A 61 16.57 3.18 -15.74
CA ASP A 61 16.00 3.38 -14.39
C ASP A 61 14.89 2.34 -14.08
N ARG A 62 14.49 1.56 -15.10
CA ARG A 62 13.43 0.55 -14.99
C ARG A 62 13.74 -0.55 -13.96
N ASN A 63 15.00 -0.95 -13.81
CA ASN A 63 15.38 -2.02 -12.88
C ASN A 63 15.23 -1.60 -11.42
N ASP A 64 15.61 -0.36 -11.07
CA ASP A 64 15.44 0.19 -9.73
C ASP A 64 13.95 0.32 -9.37
N GLU A 65 13.12 0.79 -10.31
CA GLU A 65 11.67 0.91 -10.13
C GLU A 65 10.99 -0.47 -9.96
N ILE A 66 11.40 -1.48 -10.74
CA ILE A 66 10.92 -2.87 -10.58
C ILE A 66 11.32 -3.43 -9.21
N MET A 67 12.55 -3.15 -8.75
CA MET A 67 13.04 -3.67 -7.47
C MET A 67 12.30 -3.04 -6.29
N MET A 68 12.06 -1.71 -6.32
CA MET A 68 11.22 -1.04 -5.33
C MET A 68 9.77 -1.54 -5.37
N PHE A 69 9.17 -1.69 -6.56
CA PHE A 69 7.82 -2.25 -6.71
C PHE A 69 7.72 -3.67 -6.13
N GLY A 70 8.73 -4.51 -6.40
CA GLY A 70 8.85 -5.85 -5.84
C GLY A 70 8.90 -5.86 -4.31
N GLY A 71 9.63 -4.93 -3.69
CA GLY A 71 9.67 -4.77 -2.24
C GLY A 71 8.29 -4.51 -1.63
N HIS A 72 7.48 -3.66 -2.28
CA HIS A 72 6.11 -3.40 -1.87
C HIS A 72 5.19 -4.62 -2.08
N MET A 73 5.41 -5.41 -3.13
CA MET A 73 4.66 -6.64 -3.38
C MET A 73 4.86 -7.71 -2.30
N ILE A 74 6.08 -7.84 -1.78
CA ILE A 74 6.36 -8.76 -0.66
C ILE A 74 5.60 -8.32 0.60
N LEU A 75 5.61 -7.02 0.91
CA LEU A 75 4.84 -6.42 2.02
C LEU A 75 3.34 -6.71 1.90
N ILE A 76 2.76 -6.52 0.71
CA ILE A 76 1.36 -6.85 0.38
C ILE A 76 1.06 -8.32 0.67
N GLY A 77 1.97 -9.22 0.27
CA GLY A 77 1.89 -10.66 0.55
C GLY A 77 1.90 -10.98 2.05
N CYS A 78 2.75 -10.29 2.84
CA CYS A 78 2.77 -10.44 4.30
C CYS A 78 1.44 -10.01 4.94
N TRP A 79 0.85 -8.89 4.52
CA TRP A 79 -0.45 -8.44 5.01
C TRP A 79 -1.58 -9.42 4.64
N LEU A 80 -1.58 -9.94 3.42
CA LEU A 80 -2.53 -10.97 2.99
C LEU A 80 -2.40 -12.27 3.81
N ALA A 81 -1.18 -12.69 4.13
CA ALA A 81 -0.94 -13.86 4.99
C ALA A 81 -1.48 -13.64 6.41
N VAL A 82 -1.35 -12.43 6.96
CA VAL A 82 -1.94 -12.05 8.25
C VAL A 82 -3.47 -12.03 8.18
N ALA A 83 -4.06 -11.47 7.12
CA ALA A 83 -5.50 -11.47 6.90
C ALA A 83 -6.06 -12.91 6.84
N TRP A 84 -5.39 -13.77 6.07
CA TRP A 84 -5.73 -15.18 5.93
C TRP A 84 -5.64 -15.94 7.25
N ARG A 85 -4.58 -15.72 8.02
CA ARG A 85 -4.42 -16.34 9.34
C ARG A 85 -5.47 -15.84 10.34
N SER A 86 -5.89 -14.58 10.22
CA SER A 86 -6.98 -14.03 11.04
C SER A 86 -8.35 -14.57 10.64
N LEU A 87 -8.56 -14.98 9.39
CA LEU A 87 -9.81 -15.58 8.91
C LEU A 87 -9.96 -17.05 9.35
N ARG A 88 -8.83 -17.71 9.63
CA ARG A 88 -8.77 -19.14 10.01
C ARG A 88 -8.69 -19.38 11.53
N LYS A 89 -8.64 -18.34 12.34
CA LYS A 89 -8.78 -18.42 13.81
C LYS A 89 -10.22 -18.11 14.19
#